data_AF-A0A7J6USE0-F1
#
_entry.id   AF-A0A7J6USE0-F1
#
_cell.length_a   1.000
_cell.length_b   1.000
_cell.length_c   1.000
_cell.angle_alpha   90.00
_cell.angle_beta   90.00
_cell.angle_gamma   90.00
#
_symmetry.space_group_name_H-M   'P 1'
#
loop_
_entity.id
_entity.type
_entity.pdbx_description
1 polymer ?
#
loop_
_entity_poly.entity_id
_entity_poly.type
_entity_poly.pdbx_seq_one_letter_code
_entity_poly.pdbx_strand_id
1 'polypeptide(L)' 'MSAATLAQGFTVIDNAAREPEIIDIAKFLNTLGANIVGAGTNKISIIGVLKLNGGEHKVIPDRIET' A
#
# COMPACT_ATOMS: atom_id res chain seq x y z
N MET A 1 1.44 6.16 2.90
CA MET A 1 0.70 4.89 2.85
C MET A 1 0.95 4.05 4.10
N SER A 2 2.20 3.65 4.39
CA SER A 2 2.57 2.85 5.57
C SER A 2 2.11 3.43 6.91
N ALA A 3 2.26 4.73 7.16
CA ALA A 3 1.78 5.33 8.41
C ALA A 3 0.25 5.28 8.58
N ALA A 4 -0.50 5.32 7.48
CA ALA A 4 -1.95 5.35 7.51
C ALA A 4 -2.58 3.98 7.80
N THR A 5 -1.83 2.87 7.64
CA THR A 5 -2.38 1.53 7.87
C THR A 5 -2.66 1.24 9.33
N LEU A 6 -1.95 1.87 10.27
CA LEU A 6 -2.19 1.72 11.72
C LEU A 6 -2.79 2.98 12.37
N ALA A 7 -3.01 4.04 11.61
CA ALA A 7 -3.68 5.24 12.08
C ALA A 7 -5.15 4.94 12.41
N GLN A 8 -5.76 5.66 13.35
CA GLN A 8 -7.19 5.49 13.60
C GLN A 8 -8.00 6.22 12.51
N GLY A 9 -8.91 5.51 11.84
CA GLY A 9 -9.88 6.10 10.91
C GLY A 9 -9.57 5.86 9.44
N PHE A 10 -9.98 6.81 8.60
CA PHE A 10 -9.90 6.73 7.14
C PHE A 10 -8.99 7.80 6.57
N THR A 11 -8.05 7.40 5.72
CA THR A 11 -7.11 8.29 5.04
C THR A 11 -7.34 8.22 3.53
N VAL A 12 -7.36 9.39 2.89
CA VAL A 12 -7.34 9.52 1.43
C VAL A 12 -6.09 10.27 1.01
N ILE A 13 -5.34 9.69 0.07
CA ILE A 13 -4.20 10.32 -0.58
C ILE A 13 -4.65 10.69 -1.99
N ASP A 14 -4.84 11.98 -2.24
CA ASP A 14 -5.11 12.54 -3.55
C ASP A 14 -3.82 12.88 -4.31
N ASN A 15 -3.90 12.85 -5.64
CA ASN A 15 -2.76 13.01 -6.55
C ASN A 15 -1.60 12.05 -6.22
N ALA A 16 -1.96 10.79 -5.92
CA ALA A 16 -1.00 9.78 -5.56
C ALA A 16 -0.11 9.35 -6.75
N ALA A 17 1.11 8.97 -6.41
CA ALA A 17 2.08 8.33 -7.28
C ALA A 17 1.54 6.97 -7.78
N ARG A 18 1.85 6.60 -9.03
CA ARG A 18 1.21 5.47 -9.76
C ARG A 18 2.20 4.42 -10.24
N GLU A 19 3.43 4.51 -9.78
CA GLU A 19 4.53 3.65 -10.18
C GLU A 19 4.32 2.22 -9.65
N PRO A 20 4.91 1.21 -10.30
CA PRO A 20 4.78 -0.19 -9.89
C PRO A 20 5.17 -0.44 -8.43
N GLU A 21 6.15 0.30 -7.91
CA GLU A 21 6.63 0.14 -6.53
C GLU A 21 5.57 0.55 -5.49
N ILE A 22 4.71 1.53 -5.83
CA ILE A 22 3.59 1.95 -4.98
C ILE A 22 2.53 0.85 -4.92
N ILE A 23 2.27 0.21 -6.05
CA ILE A 23 1.34 -0.91 -6.15
C ILE A 23 1.87 -2.10 -5.36
N ASP A 24 3.18 -2.36 -5.44
CA ASP A 24 3.82 -3.48 -4.76
C ASP A 24 3.75 -3.35 -3.23
N ILE A 25 4.06 -2.16 -2.70
CA ILE A 25 3.94 -1.87 -1.26
C ILE A 25 2.48 -2.01 -0.80
N ALA A 26 1.51 -1.54 -1.58
CA ALA A 26 0.10 -1.68 -1.21
C ALA A 26 -0.32 -3.14 -1.17
N LYS A 27 0.11 -3.95 -2.15
CA LYS A 27 -0.14 -5.40 -2.18
C LYS A 27 0.47 -6.07 -0.95
N PHE A 28 1.74 -5.81 -0.66
CA PHE A 28 2.41 -6.35 0.52
C PHE A 28 1.68 -5.98 1.82
N LEU A 29 1.39 -4.70 2.05
CA LEU A 29 0.69 -4.29 3.26
C LEU A 29 -0.70 -4.94 3.38
N ASN A 30 -1.41 -5.12 2.26
CA ASN A 30 -2.67 -5.84 2.25
C ASN A 30 -2.51 -7.34 2.56
N THR A 31 -1.42 -8.01 2.17
CA THR A 31 -1.17 -9.41 2.60
C THR A 31 -0.97 -9.52 4.11
N LEU A 32 -0.44 -8.46 4.74
CA LEU A 32 -0.31 -8.37 6.20
C LEU A 32 -1.63 -8.00 6.91
N GLY A 33 -2.72 -7.76 6.17
CA GLY A 33 -4.03 -7.41 6.73
C GLY A 33 -4.34 -5.91 6.76
N ALA A 34 -3.58 -5.07 6.04
CA ALA A 34 -3.99 -3.70 5.80
C ALA A 34 -5.24 -3.64 4.90
N ASN A 35 -5.92 -2.50 4.90
CA ASN A 35 -7.04 -2.23 4.02
C ASN A 35 -6.73 -1.01 3.14
N ILE A 36 -6.06 -1.26 2.02
CA ILE A 36 -5.61 -0.25 1.05
C ILE A 36 -6.25 -0.55 -0.30
N VAL A 37 -6.90 0.46 -0.90
CA VAL A 37 -7.49 0.37 -2.24
C VAL A 37 -7.08 1.56 -3.11
N GLY A 38 -7.10 1.37 -4.43
CA GLY A 38 -6.78 2.42 -5.40
C GLY A 38 -5.28 2.65 -5.66
N ALA A 39 -4.39 1.80 -5.14
CA ALA A 39 -2.97 1.85 -5.48
C ALA A 39 -2.75 1.66 -6.99
N GLY A 40 -1.92 2.50 -7.60
CA GLY A 40 -1.76 2.59 -9.06
C GLY A 40 -2.71 3.58 -9.74
N THR A 41 -3.64 4.18 -8.98
CA THR A 41 -4.48 5.28 -9.45
C THR A 41 -4.06 6.61 -8.83
N ASN A 42 -4.68 7.72 -9.23
CA ASN A 42 -4.42 9.04 -8.65
C ASN A 42 -5.01 9.23 -7.24
N LYS A 43 -5.79 8.28 -6.72
CA LYS A 43 -6.42 8.35 -5.41
C LYS A 43 -6.27 7.03 -4.67
N ILE A 44 -5.63 7.07 -3.50
CA ILE A 44 -5.47 5.90 -2.63
C ILE A 44 -6.28 6.09 -1.37
N SER A 45 -7.10 5.10 -1.03
CA SER A 45 -7.93 5.10 0.18
C SER A 45 -7.44 4.01 1.13
N ILE A 46 -7.33 4.36 2.40
CA ILE A 46 -6.76 3.49 3.43
C ILE A 46 -7.66 3.53 4.66
N ILE A 47 -8.15 2.38 5.08
CA ILE A 47 -8.81 2.22 6.38
C ILE A 47 -7.76 1.68 7.35
N GLY A 48 -7.51 2.43 8.41
CA GLY A 48 -6.55 2.03 9.42
C GLY A 48 -7.04 0.83 10.23
N VAL A 49 -6.12 -0.09 10.53
CA VAL A 49 -6.36 -1.33 11.28
C VAL A 49 -5.57 -1.31 12.59
N LEU A 50 -6.03 -2.08 13.58
CA LEU A 50 -5.41 -2.12 14.90
C LEU A 50 -4.03 -2.80 14.90
N LYS A 51 -3.81 -3.76 14.00
CA LYS A 51 -2.57 -4.51 13.88
C LYS A 51 -2.39 -5.04 12.47
N LEU A 52 -1.14 -5.24 12.08
CA LEU A 52 -0.75 -6.05 10.94
C LEU A 52 -0.21 -7.38 11.44
N ASN A 53 -0.42 -8.43 10.64
CA ASN A 53 0.15 -9.75 10.89
C ASN A 53 1.49 -9.90 10.14
N GLY A 54 2.16 -11.04 10.32
CA GLY A 54 3.27 -11.44 9.47
C GLY A 54 2.75 -12.02 8.14
N GLY A 55 3.62 -12.02 7.13
CA GLY A 55 3.33 -12.58 5.82
C GLY A 55 4.57 -12.60 4.94
N GLU A 56 4.45 -13.29 3.82
CA GLU A 56 5.49 -13.36 2.80
C GLU A 56 5.05 -12.55 1.57
N HIS A 57 6.02 -11.93 0.92
CA HIS A 57 5.79 -11.18 -0.30
C HIS A 57 7.02 -11.24 -1.19
N LYS A 58 6.79 -11.49 -2.48
CA LYS A 58 7.84 -11.49 -3.47
C LYS A 58 7.90 -10.10 -4.11
N VAL A 59 9.02 -9.42 -3.90
CA VAL A 59 9.29 -8.10 -4.47
C VAL A 59 9.27 -8.17 -5.99
N ILE A 60 8.73 -7.12 -6.63
CA ILE A 60 8.78 -6.98 -8.09
C ILE A 60 10.22 -6.81 -8.60
N PRO A 61 10.51 -7.21 -9.85
CA PRO A 61 11.80 -6.92 -10.48
C PRO A 61 12.07 -5.42 -10.55
N ASP A 62 13.35 -5.04 -10.53
CA ASP A 62 13.75 -3.66 -10.78
C ASP A 62 13.43 -3.29 -12.25
N ARG A 63 12.79 -2.13 -12.45
CA ARG A 63 12.41 -1.64 -13.78
C ARG A 63 13.42 -0.67 -14.40
N ILE A 64 14.42 -0.24 -13.64
CA ILE A 64 15.49 0.68 -14.07
C ILE A 64 16.75 -0.11 -14.41
N GLU A 65 16.98 -1.23 -13.73
CA GLU A 65 18.09 -2.15 -14.04
C GLU A 65 17.92 -2.72 -15.45
N THR A 66 18.91 -2.47 -16.31
CA THR A 66 18.98 -2.92 -17.71
C THR A 66 20.12 -3.91 -17.89
#